data_AF-A0A1G6I4P8-F1
#
_entry.id   AF-A0A1G6I4P8-F1
#
_cell.length_a   1.000
_cell.length_b   1.000
_cell.length_c   1.000
_cell.angle_alpha   90.00
_cell.angle_beta   90.00
_cell.angle_gamma   90.00
#
_symmetry.space_group_name_H-M   'P 1'
#
loop_
_entity.id
_entity.type
_entity.pdbx_description
1 polymer ?
#
loop_
_entity_poly.entity_id
_entity_poly.type
_entity_poly.pdbx_seq_one_letter_code
_entity_poly.pdbx_strand_id
1 'polypeptide(L)'
;MKKWALLIGIIMLLMGCKKEGFDINNPNAETFVQQLKNGTYNEYEHDEKGERLWLQMPRFRQEHIGALIALSKDTTHIQKFPTNPLSSHSPLPEGRNYFILGECLLWIVDGIRGASPLDAYLIDISKEVNERRSGITTAEILMISDRYR
;
A
#
# COMPACT_ATOMS: atom_id res chain seq x y z
N MET A 1 -45.22 -9.37 11.78
CA MET A 1 -43.81 -9.74 12.10
C MET A 1 -42.92 -9.86 10.85
N LYS A 2 -43.29 -10.63 9.80
CA LYS A 2 -42.45 -10.79 8.57
C LYS A 2 -42.16 -9.51 7.77
N LYS A 3 -43.10 -8.54 7.71
CA LYS A 3 -42.91 -7.29 6.94
C LYS A 3 -41.84 -6.35 7.54
N TRP A 4 -41.64 -6.41 8.85
CA TRP A 4 -40.70 -5.55 9.57
C TRP A 4 -39.26 -6.07 9.44
N ALA A 5 -39.08 -7.40 9.44
CA ALA A 5 -37.78 -8.03 9.17
C ALA A 5 -37.26 -7.74 7.76
N LEU A 6 -38.15 -7.67 6.76
CA LEU A 6 -37.82 -7.32 5.38
C LEU A 6 -37.40 -5.85 5.24
N LEU A 7 -38.06 -4.94 5.97
CA LEU A 7 -37.67 -3.52 6.00
C LEU A 7 -36.31 -3.31 6.67
N ILE A 8 -36.03 -4.01 7.78
CA ILE A 8 -34.75 -3.91 8.49
C ILE A 8 -33.60 -4.47 7.64
N GLY A 9 -33.82 -5.57 6.90
CA GLY A 9 -32.82 -6.10 5.96
C GLY A 9 -32.50 -5.14 4.81
N ILE A 10 -33.49 -4.42 4.30
CA ILE A 10 -33.31 -3.40 3.24
C ILE A 10 -32.57 -2.16 3.77
N ILE A 11 -32.84 -1.73 5.00
CA ILE A 11 -32.14 -0.59 5.63
C ILE A 11 -30.66 -0.92 5.89
N MET A 12 -30.33 -2.17 6.26
CA MET A 12 -28.93 -2.60 6.40
C MET A 12 -28.18 -2.63 5.05
N LEU A 13 -28.85 -2.95 3.95
CA LEU A 13 -28.28 -2.86 2.59
C LEU A 13 -28.09 -1.40 2.12
N LEU A 14 -28.91 -0.46 2.61
CA LEU A 14 -28.83 0.98 2.30
C LEU A 14 -27.82 1.73 3.17
N MET A 15 -27.35 1.14 4.28
CA MET A 15 -26.10 1.54 4.94
C MET A 15 -24.87 1.01 4.18
N GLY A 16 -24.98 0.89 2.86
CA GLY A 16 -23.83 0.74 1.98
C GLY A 16 -22.79 1.78 2.37
N CYS A 17 -21.58 1.31 2.68
CA CYS A 17 -20.44 2.11 3.10
C CYS A 17 -20.50 3.47 2.45
N LYS A 18 -20.75 4.53 3.23
CA LYS A 18 -20.37 5.87 2.80
C LYS A 18 -18.88 5.74 2.49
N LYS A 19 -18.54 5.76 1.21
CA LYS A 19 -17.16 5.85 0.77
C LYS A 19 -16.74 7.25 1.18
N GLU A 20 -16.26 7.39 2.42
CA GLU A 20 -15.56 8.60 2.84
C GLU A 20 -14.49 8.80 1.77
N GLY A 21 -14.63 9.87 1.00
CA GLY A 21 -13.72 10.16 -0.10
C GLY A 21 -12.31 10.26 0.47
N PHE A 22 -11.34 9.64 -0.20
CA PHE A 22 -9.95 9.77 0.17
C PHE A 22 -9.35 10.97 -0.57
N ASP A 23 -8.89 11.99 0.14
CA ASP A 23 -8.23 13.14 -0.48
C ASP A 23 -6.74 12.83 -0.71
N ILE A 24 -6.37 12.56 -1.96
CA ILE A 24 -4.98 12.31 -2.35
C ILE A 24 -4.06 13.51 -2.09
N ASN A 25 -4.58 14.73 -2.01
CA ASN A 25 -3.79 15.95 -1.84
C ASN A 25 -3.51 16.28 -0.38
N ASN A 26 -4.39 15.82 0.51
CA ASN A 26 -4.28 15.94 1.95
C ASN A 26 -4.52 14.58 2.62
N PRO A 27 -3.59 13.61 2.43
CA PRO A 27 -3.86 12.23 2.78
C PRO A 27 -3.74 11.97 4.29
N ASN A 28 -4.66 11.17 4.82
CA ASN A 28 -4.51 10.57 6.14
C ASN A 28 -3.88 9.17 6.00
N ALA A 29 -2.73 8.95 6.65
CA ALA A 29 -1.98 7.69 6.53
C ALA A 29 -2.75 6.47 7.07
N GLU A 30 -3.51 6.63 8.16
CA GLU A 30 -4.27 5.55 8.78
C GLU A 30 -5.45 5.14 7.87
N THR A 31 -6.17 6.11 7.32
CA THR A 31 -7.24 5.85 6.34
C THR A 31 -6.69 5.14 5.11
N PHE A 32 -5.53 5.59 4.59
CA PHE A 32 -4.88 4.95 3.46
C PHE A 32 -4.54 3.49 3.76
N VAL A 33 -3.91 3.22 4.91
CA VAL A 33 -3.57 1.86 5.36
C VAL A 33 -4.81 0.98 5.49
N GLN A 34 -5.87 1.47 6.12
CA GLN A 34 -7.12 0.72 6.27
C GLN A 34 -7.74 0.40 4.90
N GLN A 35 -7.73 1.34 3.96
CA GLN A 35 -8.24 1.11 2.61
C GLN A 35 -7.39 0.12 1.81
N LEU A 36 -6.06 0.12 1.96
CA LEU A 36 -5.18 -0.89 1.36
C LEU A 36 -5.49 -2.29 1.91
N LYS A 37 -5.60 -2.42 3.23
CA LYS A 37 -5.91 -3.71 3.89
C LYS A 37 -7.27 -4.25 3.50
N ASN A 38 -8.26 -3.37 3.40
CA ASN A 38 -9.62 -3.74 3.01
C ASN A 38 -9.79 -3.90 1.49
N GLY A 39 -8.77 -3.57 0.69
CA GLY A 39 -8.84 -3.59 -0.77
C GLY A 39 -9.80 -2.54 -1.36
N THR A 40 -10.11 -1.48 -0.60
CA THR A 40 -11.09 -0.44 -0.97
C THR A 40 -10.46 0.84 -1.50
N TYR A 41 -9.12 0.97 -1.46
CA TYR A 41 -8.41 2.10 -2.08
C TYR A 41 -8.64 2.09 -3.59
N ASN A 42 -9.20 3.19 -4.13
CA ASN A 42 -9.71 3.24 -5.50
C ASN A 42 -9.55 4.64 -6.11
N GLU A 43 -8.46 5.32 -5.78
CA GLU A 43 -8.08 6.57 -6.43
C GLU A 43 -7.25 6.24 -7.68
N TYR A 44 -7.84 6.46 -8.85
CA TYR A 44 -7.26 6.11 -10.14
C TYR A 44 -6.98 7.36 -10.97
N GLU A 45 -5.88 7.33 -11.71
CA GLU A 45 -5.70 8.20 -12.86
C GLU A 45 -6.69 7.78 -13.95
N HIS A 46 -7.23 8.75 -14.69
CA HIS A 46 -8.15 8.49 -15.78
C HIS A 46 -7.63 9.11 -17.08
N ASP A 47 -7.87 8.46 -18.21
CA ASP A 47 -7.58 9.03 -19.52
C ASP A 47 -8.62 10.09 -19.93
N GLU A 48 -8.45 10.67 -21.13
CA GLU A 48 -9.36 11.67 -21.71
C GLU A 48 -10.79 11.15 -21.89
N LYS A 49 -10.99 9.83 -21.90
CA LYS A 49 -12.29 9.16 -22.04
C LYS A 49 -12.90 8.77 -20.69
N GLY A 50 -12.18 8.97 -19.59
CA GLY A 50 -12.61 8.59 -18.25
C GLY A 50 -12.33 7.13 -17.89
N GLU A 51 -11.47 6.43 -18.64
CA GLU A 51 -11.08 5.05 -18.35
C GLU A 51 -9.97 5.01 -17.31
N ARG A 52 -10.03 4.05 -16.38
CA ARG A 52 -9.04 3.90 -15.30
C ARG A 52 -7.71 3.43 -15.87
N LEU A 53 -6.64 4.17 -15.55
CA LEU A 53 -5.27 3.83 -15.92
C LEU A 53 -4.56 3.10 -14.78
N TRP A 54 -3.98 3.83 -13.82
CA TRP A 54 -3.26 3.25 -12.68
C TRP A 54 -3.75 3.85 -11.35
N LEU A 55 -3.46 3.18 -10.25
CA LEU A 55 -3.72 3.72 -8.91
C LEU A 55 -2.79 4.90 -8.64
N GLN A 56 -3.34 6.01 -8.18
CA GLN A 56 -2.55 7.19 -7.82
C GLN A 56 -1.92 7.00 -6.44
N MET A 57 -0.66 7.42 -6.31
CA MET A 57 0.01 7.54 -5.01
C MET A 57 -0.48 8.81 -4.29
N PRO A 58 -0.91 8.74 -3.02
CA PRO A 58 -1.25 9.94 -2.26
C PRO A 58 -0.05 10.88 -2.11
N ARG A 59 -0.31 12.19 -2.08
CA ARG A 59 0.70 13.25 -1.93
C ARG A 59 1.17 13.39 -0.48
N PHE A 60 1.75 12.32 0.05
CA PHE A 60 2.41 12.36 1.35
C PHE A 60 3.60 13.34 1.33
N ARG A 61 3.90 13.88 2.50
CA ARG A 61 4.87 14.96 2.75
C ARG A 61 5.65 14.68 4.02
N GLN A 62 6.68 15.48 4.29
CA GLN A 62 7.56 15.35 5.46
C GLN A 62 6.80 15.13 6.78
N GLU A 63 5.70 15.85 6.99
CA GLU A 63 4.83 15.73 8.18
C GLU A 63 4.23 14.33 8.41
N HIS A 64 4.12 13.51 7.37
CA HIS A 64 3.54 12.18 7.43
C HIS A 64 4.56 11.08 7.77
N ILE A 65 5.87 11.36 7.69
CA ILE A 65 6.93 10.35 7.85
C ILE A 65 6.79 9.59 9.18
N GLY A 66 6.55 10.30 10.29
CA GLY A 66 6.43 9.68 11.60
C GLY A 66 5.28 8.67 11.67
N ALA A 67 4.11 9.02 11.13
CA ALA A 67 2.96 8.12 11.07
C ALA A 67 3.21 6.91 10.15
N LEU A 68 3.81 7.13 8.98
CA LEU A 68 4.14 6.07 8.02
C LEU A 68 5.13 5.06 8.62
N ILE A 69 6.18 5.51 9.31
CA ILE A 69 7.14 4.64 10.00
C ILE A 69 6.46 3.87 11.15
N ALA A 70 5.58 4.52 11.91
CA ALA A 70 4.86 3.85 12.99
C ALA A 70 3.94 2.73 12.44
N LEU A 71 3.24 3.01 11.34
CA LEU A 71 2.36 2.07 10.67
C LEU A 71 3.13 0.97 9.91
N SER A 72 4.40 1.19 9.54
CA SER A 72 5.19 0.23 8.76
C SER A 72 5.52 -1.07 9.52
N LYS A 73 5.19 -1.15 10.80
CA LYS A 73 5.26 -2.40 11.58
C LYS A 73 4.15 -3.38 11.24
N ASP A 74 3.08 -2.91 10.60
CA ASP A 74 2.04 -3.79 10.08
C ASP A 74 2.54 -4.46 8.79
N THR A 75 2.86 -5.75 8.88
CA THR A 75 3.33 -6.56 7.74
C THR A 75 2.21 -7.39 7.12
N THR A 76 0.95 -6.96 7.24
CA THR A 76 -0.17 -7.59 6.55
C THR A 76 0.09 -7.66 5.05
N HIS A 77 -0.23 -8.80 4.43
CA HIS A 77 -0.15 -8.96 2.98
C HIS A 77 -1.32 -8.23 2.31
N ILE A 78 -1.02 -7.39 1.33
CA ILE A 78 -2.02 -6.66 0.54
C ILE A 78 -1.89 -7.00 -0.94
N GLN A 79 -3.00 -6.93 -1.66
CA GLN A 79 -3.06 -7.34 -3.08
C GLN A 79 -2.75 -6.20 -4.05
N LYS A 80 -3.04 -4.96 -3.65
CA LYS A 80 -2.89 -3.77 -4.50
C LYS A 80 -2.17 -2.69 -3.72
N PHE A 81 -1.29 -1.98 -4.43
CA PHE A 81 -0.58 -0.81 -3.93
C PHE A 81 -0.33 0.13 -5.12
N PRO A 82 -0.41 1.47 -4.95
CA PRO A 82 -0.03 2.40 -6.01
C PRO A 82 1.45 2.27 -6.33
N THR A 83 1.79 1.94 -7.57
CA THR A 83 3.18 1.82 -8.05
C THR A 83 3.41 2.78 -9.21
N ASN A 84 4.67 3.13 -9.48
CA ASN A 84 5.00 3.94 -10.65
C ASN A 84 4.76 3.13 -11.93
N PRO A 85 3.78 3.49 -12.78
CA PRO A 85 3.44 2.73 -13.98
C PRO A 85 4.55 2.73 -15.05
N LEU A 86 5.51 3.66 -14.95
CA LEU A 86 6.64 3.78 -15.87
C LEU A 86 7.90 3.05 -15.36
N SER A 87 7.86 2.48 -14.16
CA SER A 87 8.99 1.74 -13.60
C SER A 87 9.21 0.43 -14.37
N SER A 88 10.45 0.18 -14.79
CA SER A 88 10.87 -1.14 -15.31
C SER A 88 11.17 -2.15 -14.19
N HIS A 89 11.25 -1.69 -12.94
CA HIS A 89 11.48 -2.56 -11.78
C HIS A 89 10.18 -3.22 -11.35
N SER A 90 10.20 -4.56 -11.27
CA SER A 90 9.12 -5.30 -10.62
C SER A 90 9.10 -4.95 -9.13
N PRO A 91 7.97 -4.45 -8.59
CA PRO A 91 7.87 -4.15 -7.18
C PRO A 91 7.71 -5.43 -6.33
N LEU A 92 7.48 -6.58 -6.97
CA LEU A 92 7.30 -7.86 -6.29
C LEU A 92 8.47 -8.80 -6.59
N PRO A 93 9.07 -9.41 -5.54
CA PRO A 93 10.04 -10.47 -5.70
C PRO A 93 9.52 -11.67 -6.50
N GLU A 94 10.43 -12.41 -7.13
CA GLU A 94 10.06 -13.61 -7.86
C GLU A 94 9.32 -14.61 -6.94
N GLY A 95 8.22 -15.17 -7.44
CA GLY A 95 7.36 -16.07 -6.66
C GLY A 95 6.46 -15.38 -5.63
N ARG A 96 6.54 -14.05 -5.46
CA ARG A 96 5.66 -13.28 -4.56
C ARG A 96 4.56 -12.59 -5.38
N ASN A 97 3.31 -12.88 -5.05
CA ASN A 97 2.13 -12.28 -5.69
C ASN A 97 1.36 -11.32 -4.76
N TYR A 98 2.01 -10.86 -3.70
CA TYR A 98 1.44 -9.94 -2.72
C TYR A 98 2.49 -8.91 -2.30
N PHE A 99 2.02 -7.73 -1.89
CA PHE A 99 2.85 -6.73 -1.24
C PHE A 99 2.86 -6.95 0.27
N ILE A 100 3.94 -6.56 0.95
CA ILE A 100 3.95 -6.45 2.41
C ILE A 100 3.69 -4.98 2.75
N LEU A 101 2.63 -4.71 3.51
CA LEU A 101 2.21 -3.33 3.81
C LEU A 101 3.36 -2.48 4.39
N GLY A 102 4.09 -3.02 5.36
CA GLY A 102 5.24 -2.34 5.97
C GLY A 102 6.33 -1.93 4.97
N GLU A 103 6.67 -2.81 4.04
CA GLU A 103 7.61 -2.53 2.94
C GLU A 103 7.11 -1.36 2.08
N CYS A 104 5.84 -1.41 1.67
CA CYS A 104 5.24 -0.35 0.86
C CYS A 104 5.22 1.01 1.57
N LEU A 105 4.96 1.05 2.88
CA LEU A 105 4.98 2.29 3.65
C LEU A 105 6.40 2.86 3.78
N LEU A 106 7.42 2.01 3.90
CA LEU A 106 8.82 2.43 3.91
C LEU A 106 9.26 2.99 2.55
N TRP A 107 8.77 2.45 1.42
CA TRP A 107 8.98 3.06 0.10
C TRP A 107 8.44 4.48 0.00
N ILE A 108 7.28 4.75 0.60
CA ILE A 108 6.72 6.11 0.65
C ILE A 108 7.66 7.01 1.45
N VAL A 109 8.16 6.54 2.60
CA VAL A 109 9.11 7.30 3.43
C VAL A 109 10.39 7.65 2.67
N ASP A 110 10.97 6.69 1.94
CA ASP A 110 12.16 6.93 1.12
C ASP A 110 11.87 7.93 0.00
N GLY A 111 10.71 7.80 -0.66
CA GLY A 111 10.26 8.74 -1.69
C GLY A 111 10.13 10.17 -1.16
N ILE A 112 9.61 10.36 0.05
CA ILE A 112 9.53 11.69 0.69
C ILE A 112 10.93 12.22 1.02
N ARG A 113 11.82 11.36 1.53
CA ARG A 113 13.20 11.74 1.89
C ARG A 113 14.10 12.00 0.67
N GLY A 114 13.66 11.65 -0.54
CA GLY A 114 14.51 11.66 -1.74
C GLY A 114 15.64 10.63 -1.66
N ALA A 115 15.47 9.59 -0.84
CA ALA A 115 16.43 8.51 -0.71
C ALA A 115 16.24 7.49 -1.86
N SER A 116 17.24 6.63 -2.05
CA SER A 116 17.04 5.46 -2.91
C SER A 116 15.99 4.56 -2.24
N PRO A 117 14.90 4.18 -2.93
CA PRO A 117 13.86 3.33 -2.35
C PRO A 117 14.46 2.01 -1.85
N LEU A 118 13.99 1.54 -0.69
CA LEU A 118 14.25 0.17 -0.24
C LEU A 118 13.95 -0.82 -1.39
N ASP A 119 14.95 -1.57 -1.82
CA ASP A 119 14.73 -2.59 -2.85
C ASP A 119 13.90 -3.75 -2.25
N ALA A 120 12.99 -4.32 -3.03
CA ALA A 120 12.16 -5.44 -2.61
C ALA A 120 12.99 -6.73 -2.42
N TYR A 121 14.28 -6.69 -2.80
CA TYR A 121 15.20 -7.81 -2.78
C TYR A 121 16.39 -7.53 -1.87
N LEU A 122 16.78 -8.54 -1.08
CA LEU A 122 18.14 -8.68 -0.59
C LEU A 122 19.03 -9.30 -1.66
N ILE A 123 20.25 -8.80 -1.74
CA ILE A 123 21.30 -9.29 -2.64
C ILE A 123 22.37 -9.99 -1.81
N ASP A 124 22.45 -11.31 -1.94
CA ASP A 124 23.52 -12.13 -1.39
C ASP A 124 24.62 -12.35 -2.44
N ILE A 125 25.69 -11.56 -2.34
CA ILE A 125 26.81 -11.62 -3.28
C ILE A 125 27.64 -12.91 -3.18
N SER A 126 27.42 -13.72 -2.14
CA SER A 126 28.11 -15.01 -1.98
C SER A 126 27.50 -16.13 -2.83
N LYS A 127 26.29 -15.93 -3.38
CA LYS A 127 25.57 -16.92 -4.18
C LYS A 127 25.81 -16.75 -5.69
N GLU A 128 25.42 -17.77 -6.45
CA GLU A 128 25.36 -17.71 -7.91
C GLU A 128 24.35 -16.66 -8.38
N VAL A 129 24.57 -16.07 -9.56
CA VAL A 129 23.83 -14.90 -10.06
C VAL A 129 22.30 -15.08 -10.02
N ASN A 130 21.82 -16.27 -10.34
CA ASN A 130 20.40 -16.64 -10.34
C ASN A 130 19.80 -16.82 -8.93
N GLU A 131 20.64 -16.94 -7.88
CA GLU A 131 20.23 -17.19 -6.50
C GLU A 131 20.53 -16.01 -5.57
N ARG A 132 21.18 -14.95 -6.08
CA ARG A 132 21.56 -13.78 -5.26
C ARG A 132 20.38 -13.00 -4.73
N ARG A 133 19.28 -12.97 -5.47
CA ARG A 133 18.12 -12.14 -5.15
C ARG A 133 17.11 -12.95 -4.34
N SER A 134 16.82 -12.50 -3.14
CA SER A 134 15.74 -13.03 -2.30
C SER A 134 14.84 -11.89 -1.86
N GLY A 135 13.52 -12.09 -1.90
CA GLY A 135 12.60 -11.04 -1.50
C GLY A 135 12.69 -10.74 0.00
N ILE A 136 12.63 -9.47 0.38
CA ILE A 136 12.70 -9.07 1.80
C ILE A 136 11.54 -9.70 2.60
N THR A 137 11.81 -10.06 3.85
CA THR A 137 10.90 -10.77 4.75
C THR A 137 10.29 -9.82 5.78
N THR A 138 9.22 -10.27 6.45
CA THR A 138 8.64 -9.57 7.60
C THR A 138 9.67 -9.19 8.67
N ALA A 139 10.62 -10.08 8.98
CA ALA A 139 11.64 -9.82 9.98
C ALA A 139 12.56 -8.67 9.56
N GLU A 140 13.01 -8.66 8.31
CA GLU A 140 13.86 -7.60 7.76
C GLU A 140 13.13 -6.26 7.70
N ILE A 141 11.85 -6.26 7.31
CA ILE A 141 11.01 -5.05 7.29
C ILE A 141 10.90 -4.44 8.70
N LEU A 142 10.70 -5.27 9.73
CA LEU A 142 10.64 -4.79 11.12
C LEU A 142 11.99 -4.22 11.58
N MET A 143 13.10 -4.88 11.24
CA MET A 143 14.45 -4.36 11.52
C MET A 143 14.71 -3.02 10.84
N ILE A 144 14.29 -2.85 9.59
CA ILE A 144 14.42 -1.60 8.83
C ILE A 144 13.53 -0.51 9.43
N SER A 145 12.27 -0.83 9.76
CA SER A 145 11.33 0.09 10.40
C SER A 145 11.89 0.68 11.70
N ASP A 146 12.52 -0.15 12.54
CA ASP A 146 13.14 0.32 13.78
C ASP A 146 14.34 1.26 13.54
N ARG A 147 15.05 1.10 12.41
CA ARG A 147 16.17 1.99 12.02
C ARG A 147 15.71 3.32 11.42
N TYR A 148 14.47 3.40 10.92
CA TYR A 148 13.96 4.60 10.25
C TYR A 148 13.49 5.70 11.22
N ARG A 149 13.32 5.33 12.50
CA ARG A 149 12.87 6.19 13.60
C ARG A 149 13.86 7.30 13.94
#